data_AF-A0A8D0AYI2-F1
#
_entry.id   AF-A0A8D0AYI2-F1
#
_cell.length_a   1.000
_cell.length_b   1.000
_cell.length_c   1.000
_cell.angle_alpha   90.00
_cell.angle_beta   90.00
_cell.angle_gamma   90.00
#
_symmetry.space_group_name_H-M   'P 1'
#
loop_
_entity.id
_entity.type
_entity.pdbx_description
1 polymer ?
#
loop_
_entity_poly.entity_id
_entity_poly.type
_entity_poly.pdbx_seq_one_letter_code
_entity_poly.pdbx_strand_id
1 'polypeptide(L)'
;METNVKSSPHSVKQWQLSGTDYDPQQVRSLRSGTRFSTWTPLNNKTSNLQLFEERMNLVLHWFDLWTDRQRKHLLHSLLTNCNKSQLKYCRDLLIETLPVTQVDFTAVLPRFLSLYVMSFLSPRDLCSAAQVSWHWRVLADQDCLWADRCITRGWFLPYTPGEKEFGAWKNHYVSCVSTLDWLTPREAAEDWAY
;
A
#
# COMPACT_ATOMS: atom_id res chain seq x y z
N MET A 1 -71.48 21.38 1.40
CA MET A 1 -70.53 20.48 0.72
C MET A 1 -69.14 21.01 1.02
N GLU A 2 -68.47 20.46 2.04
CA GLU A 2 -67.05 20.71 2.30
C GLU A 2 -66.42 19.36 2.64
N THR A 3 -65.43 18.98 1.84
CA THR A 3 -64.82 17.65 1.81
C THR A 3 -63.66 17.56 2.80
N ASN A 4 -63.81 16.71 3.81
CA ASN A 4 -62.75 16.34 4.74
C ASN A 4 -61.82 15.31 4.07
N VAL A 5 -60.62 15.75 3.69
CA VAL A 5 -59.57 14.89 3.12
C VAL A 5 -58.84 14.19 4.27
N LYS A 6 -59.21 12.92 4.54
CA LYS A 6 -58.41 12.04 5.40
C LYS A 6 -57.25 11.46 4.57
N SER A 7 -56.02 11.85 4.90
CA SER A 7 -54.81 11.24 4.35
C SER A 7 -54.59 9.85 4.93
N SER A 8 -54.54 8.83 4.07
CA SER A 8 -54.13 7.47 4.45
C SER A 8 -52.63 7.43 4.76
N PRO A 9 -52.17 6.80 5.86
CA PRO A 9 -50.75 6.63 6.09
C PRO A 9 -50.18 5.58 5.12
N HIS A 10 -49.06 5.92 4.48
CA HIS A 10 -48.29 5.02 3.62
C HIS A 10 -47.91 3.74 4.38
N SER A 11 -48.49 2.61 3.98
CA SER A 11 -48.09 1.28 4.45
C SER A 11 -46.79 0.88 3.76
N VAL A 12 -45.69 0.89 4.49
CA VAL A 12 -44.40 0.35 4.03
C VAL A 12 -44.53 -1.16 4.01
N LYS A 13 -44.63 -1.74 2.80
CA LYS A 13 -44.66 -3.19 2.63
C LYS A 13 -43.34 -3.79 3.16
N GLN A 14 -43.48 -4.64 4.17
CA GLN A 14 -42.41 -5.42 4.78
C GLN A 14 -41.83 -6.39 3.75
N TRP A 15 -40.59 -6.16 3.32
CA TRP A 15 -39.85 -7.15 2.54
C TRP A 15 -39.43 -8.28 3.49
N GLN A 16 -40.05 -9.45 3.33
CA GLN A 16 -39.56 -10.68 3.94
C GLN A 16 -38.33 -11.11 3.14
N LEU A 17 -37.13 -10.87 3.69
CA LEU A 17 -35.92 -11.54 3.24
C LEU A 17 -36.00 -13.00 3.72
N SER A 18 -36.54 -13.87 2.88
CA SER A 18 -36.44 -15.32 3.04
C SER A 18 -35.01 -15.74 2.71
N GLY A 19 -34.18 -15.83 3.75
CA GLY A 19 -32.79 -16.23 3.64
C GLY A 19 -32.29 -16.84 4.95
N THR A 20 -32.16 -18.17 4.94
CA THR A 20 -31.48 -19.07 5.89
C THR A 20 -32.12 -19.28 7.27
N ASP A 21 -32.35 -20.57 7.59
CA ASP A 21 -33.01 -21.15 8.77
C ASP A 21 -32.21 -20.99 10.08
N TYR A 22 -31.75 -19.78 10.39
CA TYR A 22 -31.21 -19.49 11.71
C TYR A 22 -32.36 -19.00 12.60
N ASP A 23 -32.86 -19.86 13.48
CA ASP A 23 -33.87 -19.53 14.49
C ASP A 23 -33.16 -19.07 15.77
N PRO A 24 -33.03 -17.76 16.06
CA PRO A 24 -32.42 -17.32 17.30
C PRO A 24 -33.45 -17.53 18.41
N GLN A 25 -33.07 -18.35 19.39
CA GLN A 25 -33.83 -18.61 20.61
C GLN A 25 -34.48 -17.32 21.14
N GLN A 26 -35.82 -17.35 21.23
CA GLN A 26 -36.67 -16.26 21.69
C GLN A 26 -36.36 -15.89 23.15
N VAL A 27 -35.34 -15.06 23.36
CA VAL A 27 -35.28 -14.24 24.57
C VAL A 27 -36.33 -13.15 24.39
N ARG A 28 -37.46 -13.31 25.06
CA ARG A 28 -38.54 -12.31 25.19
C ARG A 28 -38.03 -11.07 25.93
N SER A 29 -37.19 -10.28 25.27
CA SER A 29 -36.97 -8.89 25.62
C SER A 29 -37.98 -8.09 24.83
N LEU A 30 -38.83 -7.33 25.52
CA LEU A 30 -39.75 -6.35 24.96
C LEU A 30 -38.94 -5.20 24.32
N ARG A 31 -38.12 -5.49 23.30
CA ARG A 31 -37.41 -4.47 22.55
C ARG A 31 -38.41 -3.95 21.54
N SER A 32 -38.95 -2.75 21.80
CA SER A 32 -39.51 -1.90 20.76
C SER A 32 -38.42 -1.64 19.73
N GLY A 33 -38.24 -2.59 18.81
CA GLY A 33 -37.15 -2.59 17.86
C GLY A 33 -37.36 -1.47 16.87
N THR A 34 -36.52 -0.44 16.94
CA THR A 34 -36.40 0.64 15.95
C THR A 34 -35.77 0.16 14.65
N ARG A 35 -36.02 -1.10 14.27
CA ARG A 35 -35.51 -1.73 13.07
C ARG A 35 -36.14 -1.04 11.86
N PHE A 36 -35.30 -0.58 10.93
CA PHE A 36 -35.70 0.09 9.68
C PHE A 36 -36.35 1.48 9.83
N SER A 37 -36.34 2.09 11.01
CA SER A 37 -36.76 3.49 11.15
C SER A 37 -35.69 4.43 10.60
N THR A 38 -36.08 5.43 9.80
CA THR A 38 -35.23 6.57 9.44
C THR A 38 -35.13 7.62 10.55
N TRP A 39 -36.02 7.54 11.54
CA TRP A 39 -36.02 8.45 12.68
C TRP A 39 -34.82 8.19 13.59
N THR A 40 -34.25 9.25 14.15
CA THR A 40 -33.09 9.18 15.05
C THR A 40 -33.40 10.02 16.30
N PRO A 41 -33.31 9.45 17.53
CA PRO A 41 -33.62 10.18 18.76
C PRO A 41 -32.50 11.20 19.04
N LEU A 42 -32.63 12.43 18.53
CA LEU A 42 -31.60 13.46 18.71
C LEU A 42 -31.58 14.03 20.14
N ASN A 43 -32.74 14.03 20.82
CA ASN A 43 -32.89 14.61 22.16
C ASN A 43 -32.41 13.68 23.29
N ASN A 44 -32.31 12.38 23.04
CA ASN A 44 -31.86 11.40 24.02
C ASN A 44 -30.54 10.77 23.57
N LYS A 45 -29.43 11.26 24.15
CA LYS A 45 -28.07 10.83 23.79
C LYS A 45 -27.86 9.32 23.97
N THR A 46 -28.39 8.73 25.03
CA THR A 46 -28.23 7.30 25.31
C THR A 46 -28.95 6.45 24.25
N SER A 47 -30.19 6.78 23.95
CA SER A 47 -30.95 6.10 22.89
C SER A 47 -30.36 6.34 21.50
N ASN A 48 -29.75 7.51 21.27
CA ASN A 48 -29.05 7.82 20.02
C ASN A 48 -27.85 6.91 19.80
N LEU A 49 -27.00 6.77 20.82
CA LEU A 49 -25.82 5.91 20.79
C LEU A 49 -26.22 4.44 20.57
N GLN A 50 -27.23 3.96 21.31
CA GLN A 50 -27.75 2.60 21.12
C GLN A 50 -28.21 2.37 19.68
N LEU A 51 -28.96 3.31 19.11
CA LEU A 51 -29.44 3.18 17.73
C LEU A 51 -28.30 3.26 16.70
N PHE A 52 -27.29 4.09 16.95
CA PHE A 52 -26.09 4.15 16.11
C PHE A 52 -25.37 2.80 16.08
N GLU A 53 -25.14 2.19 17.25
CA GLU A 53 -24.51 0.86 17.36
C GLU A 53 -25.32 -0.21 16.62
N GLU A 54 -26.65 -0.24 16.79
CA GLU A 54 -27.52 -1.19 16.07
C GLU A 54 -27.41 -1.03 14.55
N ARG A 55 -27.39 0.22 14.05
CA ARG A 55 -27.28 0.50 12.62
C ARG A 55 -25.89 0.19 12.08
N MET A 56 -24.84 0.51 12.82
CA MET A 56 -23.47 0.18 12.45
C MET A 56 -23.30 -1.33 12.30
N ASN A 57 -23.76 -2.11 13.28
CA ASN A 57 -23.73 -3.57 13.22
C ASN A 57 -24.51 -4.13 12.02
N LEU A 58 -25.66 -3.53 11.67
CA LEU A 58 -26.43 -3.94 10.50
C LEU A 58 -25.68 -3.65 9.18
N VAL A 59 -25.04 -2.48 9.07
CA VAL A 59 -24.23 -2.13 7.88
C VAL A 59 -23.06 -3.09 7.73
N LEU A 60 -22.36 -3.42 8.82
CA LEU A 60 -21.27 -4.39 8.82
C LEU A 60 -21.74 -5.78 8.38
N HIS A 61 -22.88 -6.23 8.90
CA HIS A 61 -23.48 -7.50 8.48
C HIS A 61 -23.80 -7.53 6.98
N TRP A 62 -24.38 -6.46 6.43
CA TRP A 62 -24.62 -6.38 4.99
C TRP A 62 -23.33 -6.29 4.18
N PHE A 63 -22.33 -5.57 4.69
CA PHE A 63 -21.02 -5.47 4.05
C PHE A 63 -20.40 -6.84 3.85
N ASP A 64 -20.50 -7.74 4.83
CA ASP A 64 -20.01 -9.12 4.74
C ASP A 64 -20.74 -9.95 3.67
N LEU A 65 -22.01 -9.66 3.40
CA LEU A 65 -22.80 -10.35 2.38
C LEU A 65 -22.60 -9.77 0.96
N TRP A 66 -22.03 -8.57 0.82
CA TRP A 66 -21.85 -7.91 -0.47
C TRP A 66 -20.64 -8.40 -1.25
N THR A 67 -20.74 -8.28 -2.58
CA THR A 67 -19.62 -8.54 -3.51
C THR A 67 -18.51 -7.52 -3.33
N ASP A 68 -17.28 -7.87 -3.74
CA ASP A 68 -16.13 -6.95 -3.71
C ASP A 68 -16.41 -5.62 -4.44
N ARG A 69 -17.10 -5.66 -5.58
CA ARG A 69 -17.51 -4.45 -6.32
C ARG A 69 -18.43 -3.55 -5.49
N GLN A 70 -19.41 -4.13 -4.80
CA GLN A 70 -20.35 -3.40 -3.95
C GLN A 70 -19.65 -2.82 -2.71
N ARG A 71 -18.76 -3.59 -2.07
CA ARG A 71 -17.94 -3.13 -0.94
C ARG A 71 -17.08 -1.93 -1.33
N LYS A 72 -16.37 -2.01 -2.46
CA LYS A 72 -15.57 -0.90 -3.01
C LYS A 72 -16.43 0.32 -3.32
N HIS A 73 -17.64 0.11 -3.86
CA HIS A 73 -18.56 1.19 -4.14
C HIS A 73 -19.05 1.91 -2.87
N LEU A 74 -19.37 1.17 -1.80
CA LEU A 74 -19.68 1.76 -0.49
C LEU A 74 -18.51 2.60 0.02
N LEU A 75 -17.30 2.04 0.06
CA LEU A 75 -16.11 2.72 0.56
C LEU A 75 -15.83 4.02 -0.21
N HIS A 76 -15.90 3.97 -1.54
CA HIS A 76 -15.76 5.15 -2.39
C HIS A 76 -16.81 6.21 -2.04
N SER A 77 -18.08 5.81 -1.92
CA SER A 77 -19.18 6.71 -1.62
C SER A 77 -19.02 7.36 -0.24
N LEU A 78 -18.56 6.62 0.77
CA LEU A 78 -18.28 7.16 2.11
C LEU A 78 -17.14 8.20 2.04
N LEU A 79 -16.02 7.86 1.40
CA LEU A 79 -14.88 8.76 1.29
C LEU A 79 -15.21 10.04 0.52
N THR A 80 -16.03 9.98 -0.54
CA THR A 80 -16.46 11.18 -1.28
C THR A 80 -17.32 12.15 -0.45
N ASN A 81 -17.99 11.66 0.59
CA ASN A 81 -18.82 12.48 1.48
C ASN A 81 -18.05 12.96 2.73
N CYS A 82 -16.79 12.53 2.91
CA CYS A 82 -15.97 12.93 4.04
C CYS A 82 -15.37 14.34 3.87
N ASN A 83 -15.25 15.05 4.98
CA ASN A 83 -14.49 16.31 5.04
C ASN A 83 -12.97 16.05 5.13
N LYS A 84 -12.17 17.11 5.01
CA LYS A 84 -10.70 17.01 5.01
C LYS A 84 -10.12 16.38 6.28
N SER A 85 -10.69 16.64 7.45
CA SER A 85 -10.23 16.03 8.71
C SER A 85 -10.55 14.53 8.78
N GLN A 86 -11.73 14.13 8.32
CA GLN A 86 -12.13 12.71 8.23
C GLN A 86 -11.27 11.95 7.23
N LEU A 87 -10.96 12.56 6.06
CA LEU A 87 -10.07 11.96 5.08
C LEU A 87 -8.64 11.76 5.61
N LYS A 88 -8.11 12.70 6.40
CA LYS A 88 -6.83 12.54 7.10
C LYS A 88 -6.87 11.37 8.07
N TYR A 89 -7.91 11.29 8.89
CA TYR A 89 -8.12 10.16 9.80
C TYR A 89 -8.15 8.82 9.05
N CYS A 90 -8.88 8.73 7.93
CA CYS A 90 -8.91 7.52 7.10
C CYS A 90 -7.52 7.17 6.53
N ARG A 91 -6.74 8.17 6.06
CA ARG A 91 -5.36 7.94 5.61
C ARG A 91 -4.52 7.32 6.72
N ASP A 92 -4.53 7.92 7.91
CA ASP A 92 -3.66 7.49 9.00
C ASP A 92 -4.01 6.06 9.44
N LEU A 93 -5.31 5.74 9.53
CA LEU A 93 -5.78 4.38 9.79
C LEU A 93 -5.35 3.38 8.71
N LEU A 94 -5.40 3.78 7.42
CA LEU A 94 -4.93 2.93 6.33
C LEU A 94 -3.42 2.70 6.38
N ILE A 95 -2.63 3.70 6.76
CA ILE A 95 -1.17 3.57 6.91
C ILE A 95 -0.82 2.63 8.08
N GLU A 96 -1.58 2.67 9.17
CA GLU A 96 -1.38 1.77 10.31
C GLU A 96 -1.79 0.31 9.99
N THR A 97 -2.90 0.12 9.26
CA THR A 97 -3.47 -1.20 8.98
C THR A 97 -2.83 -1.90 7.79
N LEU A 98 -2.39 -1.14 6.78
CA LEU A 98 -1.64 -1.69 5.65
C LEU A 98 -0.16 -1.62 6.00
N PRO A 99 0.55 -2.77 6.16
CA PRO A 99 2.00 -2.72 6.24
C PRO A 99 2.47 -1.98 5.00
N VAL A 100 3.28 -0.94 5.17
CA VAL A 100 3.84 -0.23 4.02
C VAL A 100 4.87 -1.18 3.39
N THR A 101 4.38 -2.06 2.52
CA THR A 101 5.15 -3.21 2.03
C THR A 101 6.26 -2.80 1.08
N GLN A 102 6.19 -1.60 0.49
CA GLN A 102 7.18 -1.09 -0.46
C GLN A 102 7.32 0.43 -0.36
N VAL A 103 8.04 0.90 0.65
CA VAL A 103 8.59 2.26 0.64
C VAL A 103 9.89 2.24 -0.13
N ASP A 104 10.07 3.18 -1.05
CA ASP A 104 11.39 3.45 -1.62
C ASP A 104 12.30 4.00 -0.50
N PHE A 105 13.15 3.14 0.05
CA PHE A 105 14.07 3.52 1.13
C PHE A 105 15.00 4.68 0.73
N THR A 106 15.28 4.85 -0.56
CA THR A 106 16.15 5.92 -1.05
C THR A 106 15.49 7.30 -1.00
N ALA A 107 14.17 7.36 -0.85
CA ALA A 107 13.41 8.60 -0.70
C ALA A 107 13.19 8.98 0.78
N VAL A 108 13.38 8.05 1.70
CA VAL A 108 13.14 8.25 3.14
C VAL A 108 14.44 8.34 3.94
N LEU A 109 15.45 7.56 3.57
CA LEU A 109 16.73 7.58 4.26
C LEU A 109 17.62 8.74 3.80
N PRO A 110 18.44 9.31 4.69
CA PRO A 110 19.56 10.14 4.30
C PRO A 110 20.45 9.44 3.27
N ARG A 111 20.97 10.21 2.29
CA ARG A 111 21.75 9.70 1.15
C ARG A 111 22.85 8.71 1.54
N PHE A 112 23.59 8.99 2.61
CA PHE A 112 24.70 8.13 3.03
C PHE A 112 24.24 6.72 3.45
N LEU A 113 23.06 6.60 4.08
CA LEU A 113 22.49 5.30 4.45
C LEU A 113 21.99 4.56 3.20
N SER A 114 21.39 5.27 2.24
CA SER A 114 20.99 4.66 0.97
C SER A 114 22.19 4.10 0.20
N LEU A 115 23.31 4.84 0.16
CA LEU A 115 24.56 4.38 -0.46
C LEU A 115 25.16 3.20 0.32
N TYR A 116 25.10 3.21 1.64
CA TYR A 116 25.52 2.07 2.46
C TYR A 116 24.71 0.81 2.13
N VAL A 117 23.38 0.90 2.05
CA VAL A 117 22.54 -0.24 1.63
C VAL A 117 22.90 -0.72 0.22
N MET A 118 23.08 0.22 -0.73
CA MET A 118 23.48 -0.11 -2.11
C MET A 118 24.88 -0.73 -2.20
N SER A 119 25.78 -0.44 -1.25
CA SER A 119 27.13 -1.02 -1.24
C SER A 119 27.14 -2.56 -1.11
N PHE A 120 26.09 -3.14 -0.52
CA PHE A 120 25.93 -4.60 -0.41
C PHE A 120 25.47 -5.29 -1.70
N LEU A 121 25.01 -4.53 -2.70
CA LEU A 121 24.53 -5.09 -3.96
C LEU A 121 25.69 -5.58 -4.83
N SER A 122 25.45 -6.59 -5.66
CA SER A 122 26.42 -6.97 -6.69
C SER A 122 26.49 -5.89 -7.80
N PRO A 123 27.56 -5.83 -8.62
CA PRO A 123 27.62 -4.89 -9.75
C PRO A 123 26.42 -5.06 -10.71
N ARG A 124 25.95 -6.30 -10.89
CA ARG A 124 24.76 -6.60 -11.69
C ARG A 124 23.50 -6.04 -11.06
N ASP A 125 23.34 -6.21 -9.75
CA ASP A 125 22.17 -5.68 -9.02
C ASP A 125 22.17 -4.16 -8.97
N LEU A 126 23.35 -3.51 -8.88
CA LEU A 126 23.47 -2.06 -9.02
C LEU A 126 23.03 -1.58 -10.42
N CYS A 127 23.40 -2.30 -11.47
CA CYS A 127 22.92 -1.99 -12.83
C CYS A 127 21.40 -2.18 -12.97
N SER A 128 20.81 -3.17 -12.29
CA SER A 128 19.35 -3.34 -12.23
C SER A 128 18.70 -2.21 -11.41
N ALA A 129 19.28 -1.84 -10.28
CA ALA A 129 18.85 -0.74 -9.43
C ALA A 129 18.81 0.59 -10.21
N ALA A 130 19.83 0.86 -11.03
CA ALA A 130 19.92 2.04 -11.90
C ALA A 130 18.80 2.14 -12.98
N GLN A 131 18.03 1.07 -13.20
CA GLN A 131 16.91 1.03 -14.14
C GLN A 131 15.56 1.32 -13.48
N VAL A 132 15.50 1.39 -12.14
CA VAL A 132 14.24 1.62 -11.40
C VAL A 132 13.73 3.05 -11.62
N SER A 133 14.59 4.05 -11.47
CA SER A 133 14.26 5.47 -11.67
C SER A 133 15.51 6.32 -11.87
N TRP A 134 15.34 7.58 -12.27
CA TRP A 134 16.46 8.54 -12.34
C TRP A 134 17.16 8.74 -10.99
N HIS A 135 16.40 8.82 -9.89
CA HIS A 135 16.96 8.95 -8.54
C HIS A 135 17.82 7.75 -8.17
N TRP A 136 17.32 6.54 -8.45
CA TRP A 136 18.06 5.31 -8.24
C TRP A 136 19.32 5.21 -9.10
N ARG A 137 19.25 5.64 -10.37
CA ARG A 137 20.43 5.71 -11.25
C ARG A 137 21.51 6.62 -10.67
N VAL A 138 21.13 7.80 -10.19
CA VAL A 138 22.08 8.74 -9.58
C VAL A 138 22.78 8.09 -8.38
N LEU A 139 22.07 7.34 -7.55
CA LEU A 139 22.66 6.66 -6.39
C LEU A 139 23.52 5.44 -6.78
N ALA A 140 23.00 4.58 -7.65
CA ALA A 140 23.68 3.35 -8.08
C ALA A 140 24.97 3.63 -8.88
N ASP A 141 25.03 4.77 -9.57
CA ASP A 141 26.18 5.17 -10.39
C ASP A 141 27.20 6.02 -9.60
N GLN A 142 27.04 6.16 -8.29
CA GLN A 142 28.00 6.91 -7.47
C GLN A 142 29.37 6.26 -7.45
N ASP A 143 30.41 7.05 -7.71
CA ASP A 143 31.79 6.60 -7.82
C ASP A 143 32.31 5.90 -6.55
N CYS A 144 31.82 6.29 -5.37
CA CYS A 144 32.14 5.61 -4.11
C CYS A 144 31.71 4.13 -4.06
N LEU A 145 30.68 3.74 -4.83
CA LEU A 145 30.24 2.34 -4.91
C LEU A 145 31.12 1.48 -5.83
N TRP A 146 31.80 2.12 -6.78
CA TRP A 146 32.54 1.44 -7.85
C TRP A 146 34.06 1.49 -7.64
N ALA A 147 34.59 2.52 -6.97
CA ALA A 147 36.02 2.68 -6.72
C ALA A 147 36.62 1.46 -6.01
N ASP A 148 36.04 1.08 -4.86
CA ASP A 148 36.50 -0.06 -4.06
C ASP A 148 36.45 -1.39 -4.85
N ARG A 149 35.46 -1.55 -5.72
CA ARG A 149 35.29 -2.74 -6.56
C ARG A 149 36.33 -2.87 -7.65
N CYS A 150 36.77 -1.73 -8.20
CA CYS A 150 37.87 -1.67 -9.14
C CYS A 150 39.20 -1.95 -8.44
N ILE A 151 39.44 -1.33 -7.28
CA ILE A 151 40.65 -1.53 -6.48
C ILE A 151 40.80 -2.98 -6.03
N THR A 152 39.71 -3.62 -5.59
CA THR A 152 39.69 -5.03 -5.19
C THR A 152 40.07 -5.97 -6.35
N ARG A 153 39.85 -5.56 -7.60
CA ARG A 153 40.28 -6.30 -8.80
C ARG A 153 41.70 -5.96 -9.27
N GLY A 154 42.40 -5.10 -8.54
CA GLY A 154 43.74 -4.63 -8.90
C GLY A 154 43.76 -3.61 -10.04
N TRP A 155 42.61 -3.01 -10.38
CA TRP A 155 42.55 -1.99 -11.43
C TRP A 155 42.99 -0.63 -10.91
N PHE A 156 43.79 0.07 -11.72
CA PHE A 156 44.39 1.34 -11.36
C PHE A 156 43.42 2.51 -11.58
N LEU A 157 43.23 3.34 -10.55
CA LEU A 157 42.40 4.55 -10.58
C LEU A 157 43.29 5.80 -10.63
N PRO A 158 43.44 6.47 -11.79
CA PRO A 158 44.44 7.53 -11.97
C PRO A 158 44.12 8.87 -11.28
N TYR A 159 42.89 9.08 -10.83
CA TYR A 159 42.46 10.33 -10.20
C TYR A 159 41.32 10.07 -9.20
N THR A 160 40.72 11.12 -8.65
CA THR A 160 39.47 11.03 -7.88
C THR A 160 38.43 11.90 -8.58
N PRO A 161 37.25 11.37 -8.96
CA PRO A 161 36.22 12.13 -9.66
C PRO A 161 35.80 13.35 -8.86
N GLY A 162 35.60 14.48 -9.55
CA GLY A 162 35.10 15.70 -8.92
C GLY A 162 33.60 15.62 -8.60
N GLU A 163 33.06 16.56 -7.82
CA GLU A 163 31.65 16.54 -7.37
C GLU A 163 30.60 16.51 -8.50
N LYS A 164 30.97 16.93 -9.72
CA LYS A 164 30.08 16.99 -10.90
C LYS A 164 30.30 15.83 -11.86
N GLU A 165 31.27 14.97 -11.58
CA GLU A 165 31.58 13.79 -12.35
C GLU A 165 30.87 12.61 -11.69
N PHE A 166 30.04 11.90 -12.45
CA PHE A 166 29.26 10.78 -11.93
C PHE A 166 29.46 9.56 -12.84
N GLY A 167 29.71 8.41 -12.21
CA GLY A 167 29.80 7.14 -12.91
C GLY A 167 31.12 6.92 -13.65
N ALA A 168 32.16 7.71 -13.36
CA ALA A 168 33.49 7.51 -13.91
C ALA A 168 34.00 6.09 -13.62
N TRP A 169 33.91 5.65 -12.37
CA TRP A 169 34.35 4.32 -11.94
C TRP A 169 33.41 3.21 -12.35
N LYS A 170 32.11 3.50 -12.49
CA LYS A 170 31.18 2.55 -13.11
C LYS A 170 31.58 2.27 -14.56
N ASN A 171 31.82 3.32 -15.34
CA ASN A 171 32.19 3.20 -16.74
C ASN A 171 33.53 2.48 -16.89
N HIS A 172 34.52 2.84 -16.07
CA HIS A 172 35.80 2.14 -16.01
C HIS A 172 35.62 0.65 -15.67
N TYR A 173 34.82 0.34 -14.65
CA TYR A 173 34.52 -1.02 -14.25
C TYR A 173 33.92 -1.84 -15.40
N VAL A 174 32.90 -1.30 -16.07
CA VAL A 174 32.24 -1.96 -17.21
C VAL A 174 33.22 -2.17 -18.35
N SER A 175 34.06 -1.16 -18.65
CA SER A 175 35.11 -1.27 -19.66
C SER A 175 36.09 -2.40 -19.35
N CYS A 176 36.65 -2.44 -18.14
CA CYS A 176 37.60 -3.47 -17.74
C CYS A 176 36.98 -4.87 -17.73
N VAL A 177 35.73 -5.02 -17.26
CA VAL A 177 35.02 -6.31 -17.32
C VAL A 177 34.84 -6.78 -18.76
N SER A 178 34.55 -5.87 -19.69
CA SER A 178 34.35 -6.22 -21.10
C SER A 178 35.62 -6.70 -21.80
N THR A 179 36.80 -6.34 -21.27
CA THR A 179 38.11 -6.74 -21.79
C THR A 179 38.70 -7.97 -21.09
N LEU A 180 38.03 -8.50 -20.07
CA LEU A 180 38.47 -9.75 -19.44
C LEU A 180 38.19 -10.91 -20.40
N ASP A 181 39.23 -11.65 -20.77
CA ASP A 181 39.09 -12.94 -21.42
C ASP A 181 38.51 -13.92 -20.40
N TRP A 182 37.20 -14.11 -20.45
CA TRP A 182 36.54 -15.15 -19.68
C TRP A 182 36.86 -16.49 -20.35
N LEU A 183 37.87 -17.20 -19.84
CA LEU A 183 38.00 -18.63 -20.15
C LEU A 183 36.72 -19.31 -19.67
N THR A 184 36.06 -20.04 -20.56
CA THR A 184 34.98 -20.91 -20.14
C THR A 184 35.51 -21.90 -19.11
N PRO A 185 34.68 -22.42 -18.18
CA PRO A 185 35.13 -23.42 -17.21
C PRO A 185 35.81 -24.65 -17.86
N ARG A 186 35.55 -24.90 -19.15
CA ARG A 186 36.20 -25.93 -19.95
C ARG A 186 37.60 -25.53 -20.40
N GLU A 187 37.76 -24.34 -20.98
CA GLU A 187 39.07 -23.81 -21.41
C GLU A 187 40.00 -23.58 -20.21
N ALA A 188 39.45 -23.10 -19.09
CA ALA A 188 40.18 -22.98 -17.82
C ALA A 188 40.53 -24.34 -17.19
N ALA A 189 39.92 -25.46 -17.59
CA ALA A 189 40.35 -26.78 -17.11
C ALA A 189 41.47 -27.37 -17.98
N GLU A 190 41.54 -26.97 -19.26
CA GLU A 190 42.54 -27.43 -20.22
C GLU A 190 43.89 -26.68 -20.04
N ASP A 191 43.86 -25.39 -19.71
CA ASP A 191 45.07 -24.59 -19.45
C ASP A 191 45.84 -24.97 -18.17
N TRP A 192 45.19 -25.61 -17.20
CA TRP A 192 45.80 -26.02 -15.92
C TRP A 192 46.27 -27.49 -15.95
N ALA A 193 46.12 -28.15 -17.09
CA ALA A 193 46.49 -29.56 -17.29
C ALA A 193 47.87 -29.74 -17.95
N TYR A 194 48.63 -28.65 -18.14
CA TYR A 194 50.03 -28.62 -18.58
C TYR A 194 50.95 -28.08 -17.49
#